data_AF-A0A0G0IQS0-F1
#
_entry.id   AF-A0A0G0IQS0-F1
#
_cell.length_a   1.000
_cell.length_b   1.000
_cell.length_c   1.000
_cell.angle_alpha   90.00
_cell.angle_beta   90.00
_cell.angle_gamma   90.00
#
_symmetry.space_group_name_H-M   'P 1'
#
loop_
_entity.id
_entity.type
_entity.pdbx_description
1 polymer ?
#
loop_
_entity_poly.entity_id
_entity_poly.type
_entity_poly.pdbx_seq_one_letter_code
_entity_poly.pdbx_strand_id
1 'polypeptide(L)' 'MRKTSLLSISPDAMKIKGKKILVTGGSGFIGSNLVNKLEKLGARVFNYDISKNYDIHFLL' A
#
# COMPACT_ATOMS: atom_id res chain seq x y z
N MET A 1 -5.61 -23.20 -28.71
CA MET A 1 -5.09 -21.83 -28.44
C MET A 1 -5.58 -21.39 -27.06
N ARG A 2 -4.67 -21.13 -26.11
CA ARG A 2 -5.04 -20.78 -24.72
C ARG A 2 -5.64 -19.37 -24.63
N LYS A 3 -6.89 -19.28 -24.16
CA LYS A 3 -7.51 -18.05 -23.63
C LYS A 3 -6.78 -17.65 -22.34
N THR A 4 -5.82 -16.74 -22.39
CA THR A 4 -5.19 -16.19 -21.16
C THR A 4 -4.73 -14.73 -21.33
N SER A 5 -5.50 -13.92 -22.05
CA SER A 5 -5.27 -12.48 -22.13
C SER A 5 -6.51 -11.75 -21.61
N LEU A 6 -6.61 -11.64 -20.27
CA LEU A 6 -7.26 -10.54 -19.53
C LEU A 6 -7.20 -10.87 -18.02
N LEU A 7 -6.09 -10.45 -17.41
CA LEU A 7 -5.88 -10.16 -15.99
C LEU A 7 -6.23 -11.24 -14.95
N SER A 8 -5.24 -12.06 -14.62
CA SER A 8 -5.12 -12.72 -13.31
C SER A 8 -4.71 -11.71 -12.22
N ILE A 9 -5.50 -10.65 -12.02
CA ILE A 9 -5.38 -9.86 -10.79
C ILE A 9 -5.86 -10.79 -9.67
N SER A 10 -5.01 -11.09 -8.69
CA SER A 10 -5.45 -11.86 -7.53
C SER A 10 -6.60 -11.12 -6.83
N PRO A 11 -7.64 -11.82 -6.35
CA PRO A 11 -8.80 -11.20 -5.70
C PRO A 11 -8.46 -10.17 -4.62
N ASP A 12 -7.31 -10.33 -3.96
CA ASP A 12 -6.82 -9.44 -2.91
C ASP A 12 -6.38 -8.07 -3.43
N ALA A 13 -5.76 -8.02 -4.62
CA ALA A 13 -5.41 -6.76 -5.27
C ALA A 13 -6.66 -5.95 -5.64
N MET A 14 -7.77 -6.62 -5.98
CA MET A 14 -9.07 -5.97 -6.20
C MET A 14 -9.64 -5.34 -4.91
N LYS A 15 -9.41 -5.96 -3.74
CA LYS A 15 -9.93 -5.47 -2.45
C LYS A 15 -9.20 -4.24 -1.93
N ILE A 16 -7.91 -4.11 -2.23
CA ILE A 16 -7.04 -3.06 -1.70
C ILE A 16 -7.02 -1.81 -2.58
N LYS A 17 -7.16 -1.94 -3.90
CA LYS A 17 -7.11 -0.82 -4.84
C LYS A 17 -8.12 0.29 -4.48
N GLY A 18 -7.63 1.53 -4.40
CA GLY A 18 -8.43 2.73 -4.09
C GLY A 18 -8.79 2.91 -2.62
N LYS A 19 -8.43 1.98 -1.72
CA LYS A 19 -8.66 2.13 -0.28
C LYS A 19 -7.72 3.18 0.31
N LYS A 20 -8.20 3.89 1.34
CA LYS A 20 -7.39 4.78 2.20
C LYS A 20 -6.97 3.98 3.43
N ILE A 21 -5.66 3.86 3.69
CA ILE A 21 -5.11 3.04 4.78
C ILE A 21 -4.12 3.86 5.59
N LEU A 22 -4.29 3.90 6.92
CA LEU A 22 -3.30 4.45 7.85
C LEU A 22 -2.42 3.32 8.37
N VAL A 23 -1.10 3.49 8.26
CA VAL A 23 -0.11 2.57 8.81
C VAL A 23 0.66 3.30 9.91
N THR A 24 0.58 2.78 11.13
CA THR A 24 1.42 3.22 12.25
C THR A 24 2.73 2.44 12.26
N GLY A 25 3.83 3.07 12.69
CA GLY A 25 5.16 2.45 12.63
C GLY A 25 5.61 2.16 11.19
N GLY A 26 5.04 2.86 10.20
CA GLY A 26 5.23 2.59 8.78
C GLY A 26 6.60 2.98 8.25
N SER A 27 7.46 3.63 9.04
CA SER A 27 8.84 3.96 8.66
C SER A 27 9.87 2.94 9.15
N GLY A 28 9.48 2.03 10.06
CA GLY A 28 10.33 0.92 10.49
C GLY A 28 10.56 -0.16 9.42
N PHE A 29 11.32 -1.20 9.75
CA PHE A 29 11.68 -2.27 8.79
C PHE A 29 10.45 -2.96 8.18
N ILE A 30 9.55 -3.47 9.02
CA ILE A 30 8.33 -4.15 8.54
C ILE A 30 7.34 -3.14 7.96
N GLY A 31 7.16 -2.00 8.63
CA GLY A 31 6.23 -0.96 8.24
C GLY A 31 6.49 -0.42 6.84
N SER A 32 7.75 -0.11 6.52
CA SER A 32 8.13 0.44 5.21
C SER A 32 7.89 -0.55 4.07
N ASN A 33 8.15 -1.84 4.29
CA ASN A 33 7.84 -2.89 3.32
C ASN A 33 6.32 -3.07 3.13
N LEU A 34 5.53 -2.97 4.21
CA LEU A 34 4.07 -3.02 4.14
C LEU A 34 3.49 -1.83 3.37
N VAL A 35 3.91 -0.60 3.70
CA VAL A 35 3.49 0.63 2.99
C VAL A 35 3.73 0.48 1.50
N ASN A 36 4.96 0.12 1.11
CA ASN A 36 5.36 -0.04 -0.28
C ASN A 36 4.54 -1.13 -1.00
N LYS A 37 4.18 -2.22 -0.31
CA LYS A 37 3.31 -3.26 -0.87
C LYS A 37 1.86 -2.80 -1.05
N LEU A 38 1.30 -2.06 -0.08
CA LEU A 38 -0.07 -1.52 -0.17
C LEU A 38 -0.20 -0.48 -1.29
N GLU A 39 0.80 0.37 -1.48
CA GLU A 39 0.85 1.32 -2.59
C GLU A 39 0.92 0.61 -3.95
N LYS A 40 1.74 -0.43 -4.08
CA LYS A 40 1.80 -1.27 -5.30
C LYS A 40 0.47 -1.97 -5.60
N LEU A 41 -0.34 -2.25 -4.58
CA LEU A 41 -1.70 -2.78 -4.74
C LEU A 41 -2.73 -1.68 -5.05
N GLY A 42 -2.31 -0.41 -5.13
CA GLY A 42 -3.13 0.73 -5.53
C GLY A 42 -3.90 1.38 -4.38
N ALA A 43 -3.53 1.14 -3.13
CA ALA A 43 -4.08 1.89 -2.00
C ALA A 43 -3.47 3.30 -1.91
N ARG A 44 -4.20 4.23 -1.30
CA ARG A 44 -3.68 5.51 -0.81
C ARG A 44 -3.27 5.32 0.65
N VAL A 45 -1.97 5.27 0.91
CA VAL A 45 -1.42 4.98 2.23
C VAL A 45 -1.02 6.26 2.95
N PHE A 46 -1.32 6.33 4.24
CA PHE A 46 -0.90 7.38 5.16
C PHE A 46 0.07 6.74 6.15
N ASN A 47 1.32 7.17 6.15
CA ASN A 47 2.33 6.64 7.04
C ASN A 47 2.46 7.55 8.28
N TYR A 48 2.31 6.98 9.46
CA TYR A 48 2.49 7.66 10.74
C TYR A 48 3.54 6.94 11.57
N ASP A 49 4.63 7.65 11.91
CA ASP A 49 5.74 7.06 12.64
C ASP A 49 6.37 8.10 13.56
N ILE A 50 6.81 7.66 14.74
CA ILE A 50 7.46 8.53 15.73
C ILE A 50 8.85 8.98 15.28
N SER A 51 9.50 8.21 14.40
CA SER A 51 10.88 8.43 13.98
C SER A 51 11.05 9.50 12.89
N LYS A 52 9.96 9.98 12.27
CA LYS A 52 9.99 10.91 11.14
C LYS A 52 9.18 12.19 11.31
N ASN A 53 9.02 12.67 12.55
CA ASN A 53 8.08 13.74 12.92
C ASN A 53 6.62 13.37 12.59
N TYR A 54 5.71 13.77 13.46
CA TYR A 54 4.32 13.30 13.54
C TYR A 54 3.39 13.79 12.42
N ASP A 55 3.94 14.33 11.33
CA ASP A 55 3.14 14.88 10.25
C ASP A 55 2.76 13.78 9.25
N ILE A 56 1.47 13.76 8.91
CA ILE A 56 0.93 12.88 7.87
C ILE A 56 1.54 13.33 6.53
N HIS A 57 2.66 12.72 6.16
CA HIS A 57 3.29 13.01 4.88
C HIS A 57 2.50 12.35 3.76
N PHE A 58 1.88 13.17 2.91
CA PHE A 58 1.49 12.74 1.58
C PHE A 58 2.77 12.62 0.75
N LEU A 59 3.29 11.42 0.53
CA LEU A 59 4.22 11.21 -0.59
C LEU A 59 3.37 11.30 -1.86
N LEU A 60 3.44 12.46 -2.53
CA LEU A 60 2.91 12.66 -3.88
C LEU A 60 3.84 11.99 -4.90
#